data_AF-A0A6G2DPC0-F1
#
_entry.id   AF-A0A6G2DPC0-F1
#
_cell.length_a   1.000
_cell.length_b   1.000
_cell.length_c   1.000
_cell.angle_alpha   90.00
_cell.angle_beta   90.00
_cell.angle_gamma   90.00
#
_symmetry.space_group_name_H-M   'P 1'
#
loop_
_entity.id
_entity.type
_entity.pdbx_description
1 polymer ?
#
loop_
_entity_poly.entity_id
_entity_poly.type
_entity_poly.pdbx_seq_one_letter_code
_entity_poly.pdbx_strand_id
1 'polypeptide(L)'
;RIGKNGRHFTFYKFRSMRIDAEAIKEQLMDQNTMQGGMFKMDNDPRVTKIGRFIRKTSLDELPQFWNVFIGDMSLVGTRPPTVDEYDP
;
A
#
# COMPACT_ATOMS: atom_id res chain seq x y z
N ARG A 1 8.89 -2.78 -4.10
CA ARG A 1 9.32 -2.37 -2.74
C ARG A 1 10.79 -2.72 -2.60
N ILE A 2 11.50 -2.12 -1.64
CA ILE A 2 12.89 -2.49 -1.36
C ILE A 2 12.91 -3.52 -0.21
N GLY A 3 13.54 -4.65 -0.45
CA GLY A 3 13.71 -5.75 0.49
C GLY A 3 15.10 -5.74 1.11
N LYS A 4 15.48 -6.87 1.72
CA LYS A 4 16.79 -7.05 2.36
C LYS A 4 17.93 -6.74 1.38
N ASN A 5 18.96 -6.03 1.86
CA ASN A 5 20.15 -5.63 1.10
C ASN A 5 19.84 -4.79 -0.16
N GLY A 6 18.77 -3.98 -0.16
CA GLY A 6 18.42 -3.13 -1.30
C GLY A 6 17.73 -3.87 -2.45
N ARG A 7 17.42 -5.16 -2.30
CA ARG A 7 16.83 -5.97 -3.38
C ARG A 7 15.42 -5.50 -3.73
N HIS A 8 15.17 -5.21 -5.01
CA HIS A 8 13.82 -4.94 -5.50
C HIS A 8 12.99 -6.23 -5.53
N PHE A 9 11.76 -6.16 -5.02
CA PHE A 9 10.81 -7.26 -5.13
C PHE A 9 9.37 -6.76 -5.37
N THR A 10 8.57 -7.65 -5.93
CA THR A 10 7.14 -7.42 -6.17
C THR A 10 6.36 -7.60 -4.87
N PHE A 11 5.66 -6.56 -4.44
CA PHE A 11 4.87 -6.58 -3.21
C PHE A 11 3.39 -6.82 -3.54
N TYR A 12 2.90 -8.01 -3.26
CA TYR A 12 1.54 -8.40 -3.63
C TYR A 12 0.50 -7.89 -2.64
N LYS A 13 -0.61 -7.37 -3.15
CA LYS A 13 -1.79 -6.97 -2.37
C LYS A 13 -3.04 -7.03 -3.23
N PHE A 14 -4.22 -7.20 -2.61
CA PHE A 14 -5.47 -7.08 -3.37
C PHE A 14 -5.77 -5.61 -3.71
N ARG A 15 -6.30 -5.40 -4.92
CA ARG A 15 -6.77 -4.08 -5.35
C ARG A 15 -8.07 -3.74 -4.62
N SER A 16 -8.00 -2.75 -3.74
CA SER A 16 -9.14 -2.21 -2.99
C SER A 16 -9.62 -0.84 -3.50
N MET A 17 -8.87 -0.24 -4.42
CA MET A 17 -9.15 1.07 -5.01
C MET A 17 -9.61 0.96 -6.47
N ARG A 18 -10.32 2.00 -6.91
CA ARG A 18 -10.72 2.17 -8.32
C ARG A 18 -9.48 2.31 -9.23
N ILE A 19 -9.68 2.15 -10.53
CA ILE A 19 -8.60 2.24 -11.53
C ILE A 19 -8.12 3.69 -11.69
N ASP A 20 -9.06 4.64 -11.63
CA ASP A 20 -8.87 6.09 -11.73
C ASP A 20 -8.41 6.76 -10.42
N ALA A 21 -8.03 5.97 -9.40
CA ALA A 21 -7.71 6.47 -8.07
C ALA A 21 -6.58 7.51 -8.06
N GLU A 22 -5.59 7.42 -8.97
CA GLU A 22 -4.49 8.39 -9.00
C GLU A 22 -4.94 9.76 -9.52
N ALA A 23 -5.77 9.81 -10.56
CA ALA A 23 -6.33 11.07 -11.05
C ALA A 23 -7.23 11.75 -10.00
N ILE A 24 -8.03 10.96 -9.27
CA ILE A 24 -8.87 11.47 -8.18
C ILE A 24 -8.01 11.95 -7.00
N LYS A 25 -6.86 11.33 -6.74
CA LYS A 25 -5.94 11.73 -5.65
C LYS A 25 -5.44 13.16 -5.83
N GLU A 26 -5.09 13.54 -7.05
CA GLU A 26 -4.61 14.90 -7.36
C GLU A 26 -5.66 15.95 -6.98
N GLN A 27 -6.94 15.66 -7.23
CA GLN A 27 -8.06 16.55 -6.88
C GLN A 27 -8.37 16.59 -5.38
N LEU A 28 -7.89 15.61 -4.61
CA LEU A 28 -8.15 15.48 -3.18
C LEU A 28 -6.95 15.86 -2.31
N MET A 29 -5.82 16.32 -2.89
CA MET A 29 -4.62 16.64 -2.13
C MET A 29 -4.87 17.66 -1.00
N ASP A 30 -5.76 18.62 -1.24
CA ASP A 30 -6.16 19.63 -0.25
C ASP A 30 -6.90 19.05 0.97
N GLN A 31 -7.43 17.83 0.84
CA GLN A 31 -8.15 17.11 1.90
C GLN A 31 -7.26 16.10 2.63
N ASN A 32 -5.95 16.11 2.36
CA ASN A 32 -5.02 15.21 3.03
C ASN A 32 -4.94 15.52 4.53
N THR A 33 -5.20 14.53 5.36
CA THR A 33 -5.18 14.69 6.83
C THR A 33 -3.81 14.43 7.45
N MET A 34 -2.81 14.01 6.66
CA MET A 34 -1.45 13.73 7.13
C MET A 34 -0.41 14.70 6.56
N GLN A 35 0.54 15.09 7.41
CA GLN A 35 1.76 15.80 7.03
C GLN A 35 2.90 14.79 6.84
N GLY A 36 3.81 15.05 5.89
CA GLY A 36 5.01 14.22 5.66
C GLY A 36 4.93 13.23 4.49
N GLY A 37 4.41 13.65 3.33
CA GLY A 37 4.49 12.88 2.08
C GLY A 37 3.52 11.70 1.94
N MET A 38 2.80 11.33 3.00
CA MET A 38 1.72 10.33 2.93
C MET A 38 0.36 10.99 2.74
N PHE A 39 -0.43 10.43 1.83
CA PHE A 39 -1.83 10.80 1.65
C PHE A 39 -2.73 9.92 2.52
N LYS A 40 -3.49 10.52 3.43
CA LYS A 40 -4.51 9.84 4.23
C LYS A 40 -5.81 10.65 4.24
N MET A 41 -6.93 9.94 4.14
CA MET A 41 -8.28 10.48 4.21
C MET A 41 -9.20 9.40 4.78
N ASP A 42 -10.04 9.73 5.76
CA ASP A 42 -10.85 8.73 6.47
C ASP A 42 -11.97 8.15 5.58
N ASN A 43 -12.63 9.00 4.81
CA ASN A 43 -13.70 8.62 3.87
C ASN A 43 -13.25 8.75 2.42
N ASP A 44 -12.13 8.11 2.09
CA ASP A 44 -11.53 8.19 0.77
C ASP A 44 -12.45 7.61 -0.34
N PRO A 45 -12.93 8.45 -1.29
CA PRO A 45 -13.84 8.03 -2.36
C PRO A 45 -13.17 7.12 -3.40
N ARG A 46 -11.83 7.01 -3.40
CA ARG A 46 -11.07 6.12 -4.28
C ARG A 46 -11.23 4.66 -3.88
N VAL A 47 -11.72 4.38 -2.67
CA VAL A 47 -11.90 3.04 -2.12
C VAL A 47 -13.29 2.52 -2.48
N THR A 48 -13.35 1.34 -3.10
CA THR A 48 -14.63 0.71 -3.44
C THR A 48 -15.33 0.17 -2.19
N LYS A 49 -16.64 -0.09 -2.25
CA LYS A 49 -17.39 -0.69 -1.12
C LYS A 49 -16.78 -2.03 -0.67
N ILE A 50 -16.43 -2.90 -1.63
CA ILE A 50 -15.74 -4.17 -1.37
C ILE A 50 -14.32 -3.91 -0.87
N GLY A 51 -13.59 -2.96 -1.47
CA GLY A 51 -12.26 -2.59 -1.02
C GLY A 51 -12.20 -2.11 0.42
N ARG A 52 -13.25 -1.42 0.89
CA ARG A 52 -13.39 -1.01 2.30
C ARG A 52 -13.55 -2.21 3.23
N PHE A 53 -14.32 -3.21 2.82
CA PHE A 53 -14.42 -4.48 3.55
C PHE A 53 -13.07 -5.20 3.61
N ILE A 54 -12.40 -5.39 2.47
CA ILE A 54 -11.10 -6.06 2.37
C ILE A 54 -10.06 -5.39 3.29
N ARG A 55 -9.99 -4.06 3.32
CA ARG A 55 -9.07 -3.31 4.19
C ARG A 55 -9.43 -3.42 5.67
N LYS A 56 -10.74 -3.39 6.01
CA LYS A 56 -11.21 -3.50 7.40
C LYS A 56 -10.84 -4.85 8.00
N THR A 57 -10.79 -5.90 7.18
CA THR A 57 -10.44 -7.26 7.59
C THR A 57 -8.97 -7.60 7.31
N SER A 58 -8.16 -6.64 6.87
CA SER A 58 -6.76 -6.82 6.45
C SER A 58 -6.54 -7.91 5.39
N LEU A 59 -7.59 -8.24 4.62
CA LEU A 59 -7.52 -9.27 3.60
C LEU A 59 -6.67 -8.83 2.41
N ASP A 60 -6.46 -7.53 2.20
CA ASP A 60 -5.63 -7.02 1.10
C ASP A 60 -4.16 -7.41 1.23
N GLU A 61 -3.72 -7.78 2.43
CA GLU A 61 -2.35 -8.21 2.71
C GLU A 61 -2.17 -9.72 2.61
N LEU A 62 -3.24 -10.51 2.45
CA LEU A 62 -3.12 -11.96 2.28
C LEU A 62 -2.18 -12.38 1.13
N PRO A 63 -2.13 -11.69 -0.02
CA PRO A 63 -1.16 -12.02 -1.06
C PRO A 63 0.31 -11.87 -0.62
N GLN A 64 0.61 -11.11 0.44
CA GLN A 64 1.97 -10.99 0.99
C GLN A 64 2.47 -12.30 1.61
N PHE A 65 1.58 -13.22 2.01
CA PHE A 65 2.00 -14.56 2.43
C PHE A 65 2.73 -15.31 1.31
N TRP A 66 2.39 -15.03 0.04
CA TRP A 66 3.15 -15.56 -1.09
C TRP A 66 4.57 -15.01 -1.12
N ASN A 67 4.77 -13.71 -0.82
CA ASN A 67 6.10 -13.12 -0.70
C ASN A 67 6.92 -13.75 0.43
N VAL A 68 6.29 -14.10 1.56
CA VAL A 68 6.97 -14.84 2.63
C VAL A 68 7.37 -16.24 2.15
N PHE A 69 6.45 -16.93 1.47
CA PHE A 69 6.68 -18.28 0.97
C PHE A 69 7.83 -18.37 -0.04
N ILE A 70 7.93 -17.42 -0.97
CA ILE A 70 9.02 -17.36 -1.96
C ILE A 70 10.32 -16.74 -1.43
N GLY A 71 10.35 -16.31 -0.16
CA GLY A 71 11.54 -15.76 0.49
C GLY A 71 11.80 -14.27 0.23
N ASP A 72 10.83 -13.53 -0.30
CA ASP A 72 10.94 -12.08 -0.48
C ASP A 72 10.74 -11.28 0.81
N MET A 73 9.95 -11.81 1.73
CA MET A 73 9.64 -11.19 3.02
C MET A 73 9.80 -12.18 4.17
N SER A 74 9.95 -11.67 5.39
CA SER A 74 9.84 -12.45 6.63
C SER A 74 8.44 -12.27 7.20
N LEU A 75 7.92 -13.29 7.88
CA LEU A 75 6.64 -13.19 8.62
C LEU A 75 6.71 -12.13 9.73
N VAL A 76 7.89 -11.95 10.34
CA VAL A 76 8.17 -10.91 11.32
C VAL A 76 9.37 -10.10 10.84
N GLY A 77 9.17 -8.79 10.66
CA GLY A 77 10.17 -7.87 10.14
C GLY A 77 9.65 -6.45 10.01
N THR A 78 10.52 -5.51 9.64
CA THR A 78 10.14 -4.11 9.39
C THR A 78 9.32 -3.98 8.10
N ARG A 79 8.49 -2.95 8.01
CA ARG A 79 7.72 -2.66 6.80
C ARG A 79 8.70 -2.38 5.63
N PRO A 80 8.59 -3.08 4.49
CA PRO A 80 9.39 -2.76 3.32
C PRO A 80 9.13 -1.33 2.84
N PRO A 81 10.16 -0.47 2.71
CA PRO A 81 9.97 0.90 2.25
C PRO A 81 9.60 0.97 0.77
N THR A 82 8.99 2.09 0.37
CA THR A 82 8.87 2.47 -1.04
C THR A 82 10.28 2.73 -1.63
N VAL A 83 10.37 2.89 -2.95
CA VAL A 83 11.66 3.26 -3.57
C VAL A 83 12.04 4.67 -3.11
N ASP A 84 11.09 5.61 -3.19
CA ASP A 84 11.26 7.00 -2.75
C ASP A 84 11.56 7.15 -1.24
N GLU A 85 11.14 6.21 -0.39
CA GLU A 85 11.47 6.21 1.05
C GLU A 85 12.88 5.68 1.33
N TYR A 86 13.46 4.87 0.42
CA TYR A 86 14.78 4.25 0.60
C TYR A 86 15.91 5.12 0.06
N ASP A 87 15.68 5.80 -1.06
CA ASP A 87 16.60 6.72 -1.71
C ASP A 87 15.85 8.05 -1.98
N PRO A 88 15.83 8.98 -0.99
CA PRO A 88 15.00 10.17 -0.99
C PRO A 88 15.48 11.30 -1.91
#